data_AF-D1BHY8-F1
#
_entry.id   AF-D1BHY8-F1
#
_cell.length_a   1.000
_cell.length_b   1.000
_cell.length_c   1.000
_cell.angle_alpha   90.00
_cell.angle_beta   90.00
_cell.angle_gamma   90.00
#
_symmetry.space_group_name_H-M   'P 1'
#
loop_
_entity.id
_entity.type
_entity.pdbx_description
1 polymer ?
#
loop_
_entity_poly.entity_id
_entity_poly.type
_entity_poly.pdbx_seq_one_letter_code
_entity_poly.pdbx_strand_id
1 'polypeptide(L)'
;MSEKTEEELTVWIKEQIDAYDAGTIDPDLAAHLDAEIPGWNDAGARARVTPEPAIEDTEAMAAWIEVNRAAHVAGSLPEGRAAYLDSIAPGWSEPTAADEQPAADEKPVESTEA
;
A
#
# COMPACT_ATOMS: atom_id res chain seq x y z
N MET A 1 25.65 -14.52 -10.07
CA MET A 1 24.65 -13.63 -9.48
C MET A 1 23.65 -14.57 -8.85
N SER A 2 23.64 -14.72 -7.53
CA SER A 2 22.63 -15.57 -6.88
C SER A 2 21.28 -14.94 -7.18
N GLU A 3 20.42 -15.68 -7.88
CA GLU A 3 19.02 -15.31 -8.04
C GLU A 3 18.42 -15.35 -6.63
N LYS A 4 18.16 -14.18 -6.04
CA LYS A 4 17.36 -14.12 -4.81
C LYS A 4 16.05 -14.82 -5.11
N THR A 5 15.64 -15.74 -4.24
CA THR A 5 14.31 -16.35 -4.39
C THR A 5 13.23 -15.28 -4.22
N GLU A 6 12.02 -15.56 -4.69
CA GLU A 6 10.89 -14.64 -4.53
C GLU A 6 10.61 -14.31 -3.05
N GLU A 7 10.81 -15.29 -2.16
CA GLU A 7 10.71 -15.11 -0.71
C GLU A 7 11.81 -14.21 -0.15
N GLU A 8 13.07 -14.43 -0.54
CA GLU A 8 14.19 -13.59 -0.13
C GLU A 8 14.05 -12.15 -0.64
N LEU A 9 13.52 -11.98 -1.85
CA LEU A 9 13.24 -10.66 -2.41
C LEU A 9 12.13 -9.96 -1.64
N THR A 10 11.07 -10.68 -1.27
CA THR A 10 9.95 -10.13 -0.48
C THR A 10 10.40 -9.67 0.90
N VAL A 11 11.18 -10.49 1.62
CA VAL A 11 11.74 -10.12 2.92
C VAL A 11 12.68 -8.93 2.79
N TRP A 12 13.54 -8.92 1.78
CA TRP A 12 14.47 -7.83 1.57
C TRP A 12 13.77 -6.50 1.23
N ILE A 13 12.75 -6.52 0.35
CA ILE A 13 11.94 -5.34 0.06
C ILE A 13 11.22 -4.84 1.30
N LYS A 14 10.72 -5.75 2.16
CA LYS A 14 10.13 -5.37 3.44
C LYS A 14 11.09 -4.53 4.28
N GLU A 15 12.33 -5.00 4.46
CA GLU A 15 13.35 -4.28 5.23
C GLU A 15 13.63 -2.89 4.64
N GLN A 16 13.63 -2.77 3.30
CA GLN A 16 13.86 -1.48 2.65
C GLN A 16 12.67 -0.54 2.86
N ILE A 17 11.43 -1.05 2.81
CA ILE A 17 10.23 -0.24 3.07
C ILE A 17 10.25 0.23 4.52
N ASP A 18 10.54 -0.65 5.47
CA ASP A 18 10.63 -0.30 6.89
C ASP A 18 11.73 0.76 7.14
N ALA A 19 12.88 0.66 6.46
CA ALA A 19 13.95 1.67 6.53
C ALA A 19 13.58 3.00 5.86
N TYR A 20 12.81 2.97 4.77
CA TYR A 20 12.29 4.16 4.10
C TYR A 20 11.30 4.89 4.99
N ASP A 21 10.35 4.18 5.59
CA ASP A 21 9.35 4.74 6.50
C ASP A 21 10.01 5.29 7.78
N ALA A 22 11.09 4.67 8.25
CA ALA A 22 11.91 5.16 9.35
C ALA A 22 12.82 6.35 8.97
N GLY A 23 12.96 6.67 7.67
CA GLY A 23 13.88 7.70 7.16
C GLY A 23 15.35 7.35 7.33
N THR A 24 15.68 6.06 7.50
CA THR A 24 17.04 5.56 7.71
C THR A 24 17.66 4.89 6.49
N ILE A 25 16.88 4.74 5.40
CA ILE A 25 17.37 4.22 4.13
C ILE A 25 18.46 5.12 3.54
N ASP A 26 19.47 4.51 2.93
CA ASP A 26 20.48 5.23 2.16
C ASP A 26 19.81 5.87 0.91
N PRO A 27 19.95 7.18 0.67
CA PRO A 27 19.37 7.86 -0.49
C PRO A 27 19.81 7.26 -1.83
N ASP A 28 21.07 6.79 -1.94
CA ASP A 28 21.57 6.18 -3.16
C ASP A 28 20.94 4.80 -3.38
N LEU A 29 20.66 4.06 -2.29
CA LEU A 29 19.94 2.80 -2.34
C LEU A 29 18.47 3.01 -2.73
N ALA A 30 17.79 4.02 -2.17
CA ALA A 30 16.43 4.36 -2.55
C ALA A 30 16.33 4.72 -4.04
N ALA A 31 17.26 5.55 -4.55
CA ALA A 31 17.31 5.89 -5.96
C ALA A 31 17.60 4.68 -6.86
N HIS A 32 18.45 3.76 -6.41
CA HIS A 32 18.70 2.51 -7.12
C HIS A 32 17.46 1.61 -7.18
N LEU A 33 16.74 1.50 -6.06
CA LEU A 33 15.48 0.76 -5.99
C LEU A 33 14.39 1.36 -6.89
N ASP A 34 14.26 2.69 -6.91
CA ASP A 34 13.32 3.38 -7.80
C ASP A 34 13.62 3.11 -9.28
N ALA A 35 14.90 2.96 -9.63
CA ALA A 35 15.35 2.69 -11.00
C ALA A 35 15.18 1.21 -11.41
N GLU A 36 15.59 0.27 -10.54
CA GLU A 36 15.59 -1.16 -10.85
C GLU A 36 14.22 -1.82 -10.60
N ILE A 37 13.47 -1.32 -9.62
CA ILE A 37 12.17 -1.87 -9.19
C ILE A 37 11.18 -0.71 -9.03
N PRO A 38 10.66 -0.16 -10.14
CA PRO A 38 9.64 0.88 -10.09
C PRO A 38 8.44 0.43 -9.26
N GLY A 39 8.05 1.23 -8.27
CA GLY A 39 6.94 0.92 -7.36
C GLY A 39 7.29 -0.02 -6.20
N TRP A 40 8.58 -0.26 -5.91
CA TRP A 40 9.01 -1.14 -4.81
C TRP A 40 8.45 -0.78 -3.42
N ASN A 41 8.00 0.46 -3.19
CA ASN A 41 7.36 0.90 -1.95
C ASN A 41 5.89 1.33 -2.11
N ASP A 42 5.26 1.06 -3.26
CA ASP A 42 3.89 1.46 -3.53
C ASP A 42 2.88 0.66 -2.68
N ALA A 43 1.58 0.99 -2.80
CA ALA A 43 0.54 0.31 -2.04
C ALA A 43 0.48 -1.20 -2.32
N GLY A 44 0.71 -1.64 -3.55
CA GLY A 44 0.73 -3.05 -3.93
C GLY A 44 1.94 -3.78 -3.36
N ALA A 45 3.13 -3.20 -3.47
CA ALA A 45 4.35 -3.75 -2.89
C ALA A 45 4.23 -3.85 -1.36
N ARG A 46 3.72 -2.82 -0.71
CA ARG A 46 3.40 -2.82 0.72
C ARG A 46 2.42 -3.93 1.10
N ALA A 47 1.29 -4.06 0.40
CA ALA A 47 0.31 -5.11 0.67
C ALA A 47 0.85 -6.54 0.49
N ARG A 48 1.82 -6.74 -0.42
CA ARG A 48 2.50 -8.03 -0.61
C ARG A 48 3.41 -8.38 0.57
N VAL A 49 4.17 -7.40 1.08
CA VAL A 49 5.15 -7.65 2.16
C VAL A 49 4.56 -7.58 3.55
N THR A 50 3.38 -6.97 3.74
CA THR A 50 2.73 -6.93 5.05
C THR A 50 2.14 -8.31 5.38
N PRO A 51 2.65 -8.99 6.43
CA PRO A 51 2.13 -10.27 6.84
C PRO A 51 0.72 -10.12 7.40
N GLU A 52 -0.05 -11.20 7.34
CA GLU A 52 -1.35 -11.27 8.00
C GLU A 52 -1.16 -11.18 9.53
N PRO A 53 -1.81 -10.23 10.21
CA PRO A 53 -1.74 -10.12 11.66
C PRO A 53 -2.58 -11.21 12.32
N ALA A 54 -2.28 -11.50 13.58
CA ALA A 54 -3.17 -12.33 14.39
C ALA A 54 -4.53 -11.61 14.54
N ILE A 55 -5.64 -12.34 14.38
CA ILE A 55 -7.00 -11.77 14.41
C ILE A 55 -7.31 -11.06 15.74
N GLU A 56 -6.66 -11.50 16.82
CA GLU A 56 -6.80 -10.93 18.16
C GLU A 56 -6.05 -9.61 18.38
N ASP A 57 -5.12 -9.25 17.47
CA ASP A 57 -4.47 -7.95 17.46
C ASP A 57 -5.26 -6.96 16.59
N THR A 58 -6.20 -6.26 17.24
CA THR A 58 -7.11 -5.34 16.56
C THR A 58 -6.40 -4.15 15.92
N GLU A 59 -5.28 -3.70 16.48
CA GLU A 59 -4.52 -2.55 15.95
C GLU A 59 -3.75 -2.97 14.71
N ALA A 60 -3.03 -4.10 14.79
CA ALA A 60 -2.33 -4.66 13.64
C ALA A 60 -3.31 -5.05 12.52
N MET A 61 -4.49 -5.59 12.87
CA MET A 61 -5.55 -5.90 11.92
C MET A 61 -6.08 -4.66 11.20
N ALA A 62 -6.32 -3.57 11.92
CA ALA A 62 -6.79 -2.32 11.31
C ALA A 62 -5.76 -1.75 10.33
N ALA A 63 -4.49 -1.65 10.73
CA ALA A 63 -3.41 -1.18 9.87
C ALA A 63 -3.21 -2.07 8.64
N TRP A 64 -3.30 -3.39 8.81
CA TRP A 64 -3.21 -4.34 7.70
C TRP A 64 -4.37 -4.16 6.72
N ILE A 65 -5.61 -4.00 7.19
CA ILE A 65 -6.77 -3.72 6.33
C ILE A 65 -6.56 -2.42 5.55
N GLU A 66 -6.06 -1.36 6.19
CA GLU A 66 -5.80 -0.07 5.54
C GLU A 66 -4.79 -0.19 4.39
N VAL A 67 -3.67 -0.90 4.60
CA VAL A 67 -2.67 -1.14 3.55
C VAL A 67 -3.27 -1.89 2.37
N ASN A 68 -4.04 -2.95 2.64
CA ASN A 68 -4.69 -3.73 1.57
C ASN A 68 -5.79 -2.91 0.88
N ARG A 69 -6.49 -2.04 1.59
CA ARG A 69 -7.48 -1.13 1.02
C ARG A 69 -6.86 -0.12 0.07
N ALA A 70 -5.74 0.49 0.45
CA ALA A 70 -4.97 1.37 -0.42
C ALA A 70 -4.52 0.62 -1.69
N ALA A 71 -4.03 -0.61 -1.55
CA ALA A 71 -3.64 -1.45 -2.69
C ALA A 71 -4.83 -1.81 -3.60
N HIS A 72 -6.00 -2.06 -3.02
CA HIS A 72 -7.23 -2.33 -3.76
C HIS A 72 -7.70 -1.12 -4.57
N VAL A 73 -7.72 0.07 -3.96
CA VAL A 73 -8.05 1.32 -4.65
C VAL A 73 -7.05 1.62 -5.78
N ALA A 74 -5.77 1.31 -5.57
CA ALA A 74 -4.73 1.45 -6.59
C ALA A 74 -4.80 0.37 -7.70
N GLY A 75 -5.65 -0.65 -7.56
CA GLY A 75 -5.74 -1.78 -8.51
C GLY A 75 -4.54 -2.73 -8.46
N SER A 76 -3.70 -2.65 -7.41
CA SER A 76 -2.46 -3.42 -7.25
C SER A 76 -2.53 -4.49 -6.17
N LEU A 77 -3.73 -4.78 -5.67
CA LEU A 77 -3.94 -5.80 -4.63
C LEU A 77 -3.54 -7.20 -5.13
N PRO A 78 -2.85 -8.02 -4.33
CA PRO A 78 -2.50 -9.39 -4.70
C PRO A 78 -3.73 -10.26 -5.01
N GLU A 79 -3.58 -11.19 -5.95
CA GLU A 79 -4.65 -12.14 -6.30
C GLU A 79 -5.08 -12.97 -5.08
N GLY A 80 -6.39 -13.19 -4.93
CA GLY A 80 -6.96 -13.89 -3.79
C GLY A 80 -7.01 -13.10 -2.47
N ARG A 81 -6.25 -11.99 -2.34
CA ARG A 81 -6.24 -11.17 -1.12
C ARG A 81 -7.59 -10.50 -0.85
N ALA A 82 -8.28 -10.02 -1.90
CA ALA A 82 -9.63 -9.47 -1.76
C ALA A 82 -10.61 -10.51 -1.21
N ALA A 83 -10.61 -11.72 -1.80
CA ALA A 83 -11.51 -12.80 -1.37
C ALA A 83 -11.23 -13.24 0.08
N TYR A 84 -9.96 -13.22 0.49
CA TYR A 84 -9.59 -13.48 1.87
C TYR A 84 -10.10 -12.38 2.82
N LEU A 85 -9.88 -11.11 2.49
CA LEU A 85 -10.38 -9.97 3.26
C LEU A 85 -11.90 -9.97 3.38
N ASP A 86 -12.62 -10.31 2.31
CA ASP A 86 -14.08 -10.48 2.33
C ASP A 86 -14.54 -11.55 3.34
N SER A 87 -13.70 -12.57 3.57
CA SER A 87 -14.02 -13.68 4.48
C SER A 87 -13.77 -13.35 5.96
N ILE A 88 -12.74 -12.58 6.28
CA ILE A 88 -12.34 -12.29 7.66
C ILE A 88 -12.75 -10.90 8.15
N ALA A 89 -12.99 -9.97 7.23
CA ALA A 89 -13.37 -8.59 7.52
C ALA A 89 -14.42 -8.07 6.50
N PRO A 90 -15.65 -8.57 6.51
CA PRO A 90 -16.70 -8.08 5.62
C PRO A 90 -16.86 -6.56 5.70
N GLY A 91 -16.89 -5.89 4.55
CA GLY A 91 -16.98 -4.42 4.47
C GLY A 91 -15.64 -3.67 4.52
N TRP A 92 -14.50 -4.39 4.58
CA TRP A 92 -13.15 -3.78 4.61
C TRP A 92 -12.86 -2.77 3.48
N SER A 93 -13.49 -2.95 2.31
CA SER A 93 -13.27 -2.08 1.16
C SER A 93 -14.24 -0.89 1.09
N GLU A 94 -15.25 -0.82 1.96
CA GLU A 94 -16.25 0.24 1.90
C GLU A 94 -15.64 1.60 2.23
N PRO A 95 -16.04 2.69 1.53
CA PRO A 95 -15.71 4.06 1.93
C PRO A 95 -16.17 4.27 3.38
N THR A 96 -15.22 4.52 4.26
CA THR A 96 -15.54 5.01 5.60
C THR A 96 -15.94 6.47 5.46
N ALA A 97 -16.72 7.02 6.40
CA ALA A 97 -17.08 8.44 6.38
C ALA A 97 -15.85 9.39 6.36
N ALA A 98 -14.64 8.89 6.64
CA ALA A 98 -13.38 9.64 6.49
C ALA A 98 -12.93 9.78 5.01
N ASP A 99 -13.36 8.87 4.12
CA ASP A 99 -13.06 8.92 2.68
C ASP A 99 -14.03 9.85 1.92
N GLU A 100 -15.13 10.26 2.55
CA GLU A 100 -16.10 11.23 2.02
C GLU A 100 -15.68 12.69 2.25
N GLN A 101 -14.39 12.98 2.50
CA GLN A 101 -13.92 14.35 2.32
C GLN A 101 -13.93 14.67 0.81
N PRO A 102 -14.83 15.54 0.33
CA PRO A 102 -14.78 15.95 -1.06
C PRO A 102 -13.45 16.66 -1.25
N ALA A 103 -12.76 16.36 -2.35
CA ALA A 103 -11.66 17.15 -2.85
C ALA A 103 -12.13 18.60 -3.01
N ALA A 104 -11.95 19.39 -1.95
CA ALA A 104 -12.20 20.81 -1.94
C ALA A 104 -11.03 21.51 -2.65
N ASP A 105 -10.98 21.43 -3.99
CA ASP A 105 -10.46 22.53 -4.82
C ASP A 105 -10.81 22.36 -6.32
N GLU A 106 -12.09 22.25 -6.64
CA GLU A 106 -12.54 22.77 -7.94
C GLU A 106 -13.02 24.21 -7.72
N LYS A 107 -12.08 25.15 -7.80
CA LYS A 107 -12.42 26.55 -8.06
C LYS A 107 -13.37 26.57 -9.27
N PRO A 108 -14.56 27.20 -9.19
CA PRO A 108 -15.34 27.41 -10.39
C PRO A 108 -14.52 28.34 -11.28
N VAL A 109 -14.06 27.81 -12.42
CA VAL A 109 -13.62 28.64 -13.54
C VAL A 109 -14.85 29.36 -14.07
N GLU A 110 -15.20 30.50 -13.45
CA GLU A 110 -16.05 31.49 -14.09
C GLU A 110 -15.27 32.05 -15.30
N SER A 111 -15.50 31.42 -16.43
CA SER A 111 -15.29 32.00 -17.74
C SER A 111 -16.50 31.61 -18.58
N THR A 112 -17.48 32.49 -18.59
CA THR A 112 -18.52 32.54 -19.61
C THR A 112 -18.82 34.01 -19.89
N GLU A 113 -18.01 34.55 -20.80
CA GLU A 113 -18.40 35.27 -22.02
C GLU A 113 -19.68 36.13 -22.00
N ALA A 114 -19.51 37.46 -22.16
CA ALA A 114 -20.18 38.32 -23.16
C ALA A 114 -19.55 39.73 -23.19
#